data_AF-A0A832M2B8-F1
#
_entry.id   AF-A0A832M2B8-F1
#
_cell.length_a   1.000
_cell.length_b   1.000
_cell.length_c   1.000
_cell.angle_alpha   90.00
_cell.angle_beta   90.00
_cell.angle_gamma   90.00
#
_symmetry.space_group_name_H-M   'P 1'
#
loop_
_entity.id
_entity.type
_entity.pdbx_description
1 polymer ?
#
loop_
_entity_poly.entity_id
_entity_poly.type
_entity_poly.pdbx_seq_one_letter_code
_entity_poly.pdbx_strand_id
1 'polypeptide(L)'
;MPFTLTPNSSATPLQRIPRNFKLAQSRSSLIFCGANVIRAPSQSQAVGGLSEPPQLKQAVELLKKLVEDRGVPRNIRRLASESIELLSDTRLSPGLRAANAISRLDEASSDPNAPLYARTLIWQVIAILEQLKD
;
A
#
# COMPACT_ATOMS: atom_id res chain seq x y z
N MET A 1 -14.70 37.08 -57.53
CA MET A 1 -13.29 37.28 -57.16
C MET A 1 -12.95 36.29 -56.05
N PRO A 2 -11.83 35.57 -56.16
CA PRO A 2 -11.51 34.36 -55.40
C PRO A 2 -10.74 34.68 -54.11
N PHE A 3 -10.87 33.86 -53.07
CA PHE A 3 -9.71 33.53 -52.24
C PHE A 3 -9.89 32.12 -51.64
N THR A 4 -8.92 31.29 -51.98
CA THR A 4 -8.77 29.87 -51.73
C THR A 4 -8.50 29.58 -50.25
N LEU A 5 -9.29 28.71 -49.62
CA LEU A 5 -8.89 28.02 -48.40
C LEU A 5 -7.90 26.92 -48.78
N THR A 6 -6.63 27.11 -48.41
CA THR A 6 -5.65 26.01 -48.41
C THR A 6 -5.82 25.19 -47.12
N PRO A 7 -5.77 23.85 -47.19
CA PRO A 7 -5.73 23.01 -46.01
C PRO A 7 -4.28 22.69 -45.66
N ASN A 8 -3.86 22.93 -44.41
CA ASN A 8 -2.68 22.24 -43.89
C ASN A 8 -2.71 22.13 -42.36
N SER A 9 -3.14 20.98 -41.85
CA SER A 9 -2.65 20.50 -40.56
C SER A 9 -2.45 19.00 -40.67
N SER A 10 -1.17 18.67 -40.82
CA SER A 10 -0.56 17.36 -40.86
C SER A 10 -1.14 16.40 -39.81
N ALA A 11 -1.98 15.47 -40.27
CA ALA A 11 -2.28 14.26 -39.54
C ALA A 11 -1.01 13.39 -39.54
N THR A 12 -0.41 13.20 -38.37
CA THR A 12 0.69 12.27 -38.15
C THR A 12 0.20 10.83 -38.37
N PRO A 13 0.88 10.02 -39.20
CA PRO A 13 0.51 8.63 -39.38
C PRO A 13 1.00 7.82 -38.16
N LEU A 14 0.06 7.23 -37.43
CA LEU A 14 0.35 6.19 -36.44
C LEU A 14 1.07 5.04 -37.13
N GLN A 15 2.36 4.90 -36.85
CA GLN A 15 3.13 3.75 -37.32
C GLN A 15 2.61 2.48 -36.69
N ARG A 16 2.15 1.61 -37.58
CA ARG A 16 1.70 0.24 -37.35
C ARG A 16 2.88 -0.60 -36.83
N ILE A 17 2.89 -0.88 -35.53
CA ILE A 17 3.85 -1.80 -34.91
C ILE A 17 3.65 -3.20 -35.52
N PRO A 18 4.70 -3.86 -36.04
CA PRO A 18 4.56 -5.21 -36.57
C PRO A 18 4.34 -6.23 -35.45
N ARG A 19 3.34 -7.09 -35.65
CA ARG A 19 3.16 -8.35 -34.91
C ARG A 19 4.16 -9.37 -35.44
N ASN A 20 4.82 -10.05 -34.49
CA ASN A 20 5.68 -11.25 -34.62
C ASN A 20 7.17 -10.98 -34.83
N PHE A 21 7.99 -11.35 -33.83
CA PHE A 21 8.93 -12.44 -34.03
C PHE A 21 9.36 -13.04 -32.69
N LYS A 22 9.01 -14.30 -32.51
CA LYS A 22 9.18 -15.09 -31.29
C LYS A 22 10.64 -15.53 -31.24
N LEU A 23 11.46 -14.90 -30.41
CA LEU A 23 12.81 -15.38 -30.11
C LEU A 23 12.69 -16.69 -29.33
N ALA A 24 13.15 -17.76 -29.98
CA ALA A 24 13.26 -19.10 -29.45
C ALA A 24 14.15 -19.10 -28.20
N GLN A 25 13.55 -19.40 -27.05
CA GLN A 25 14.31 -19.67 -25.83
C GLN A 25 14.76 -21.12 -25.86
N SER A 26 16.08 -21.28 -25.91
CA SER A 26 16.82 -22.53 -25.81
C SER A 26 16.32 -23.38 -24.63
N ARG A 27 15.93 -24.62 -24.93
CA ARG A 27 15.51 -25.63 -23.95
C ARG A 27 16.74 -26.18 -23.24
N SER A 28 17.29 -25.41 -22.30
CA SER A 28 18.18 -25.96 -21.28
C SER A 28 17.34 -26.61 -20.20
N SER A 29 17.40 -27.94 -20.20
CA SER A 29 16.93 -28.83 -19.16
C SER A 29 17.41 -28.35 -17.79
N LEU A 30 16.46 -27.90 -16.96
CA LEU A 30 16.61 -27.84 -15.51
C LEU A 30 15.25 -28.21 -14.94
N ILE A 31 15.10 -29.51 -14.68
CA ILE A 31 14.18 -30.05 -13.68
C ILE A 31 14.60 -29.36 -12.38
N PHE A 32 13.95 -28.25 -12.03
CA PHE A 32 14.03 -27.71 -10.68
C PHE A 32 12.73 -28.03 -9.97
N CYS A 33 12.92 -28.87 -8.96
CA CYS A 33 11.97 -29.37 -7.99
C CYS A 33 11.02 -28.27 -7.51
N GLY A 34 9.76 -28.65 -7.26
CA GLY A 34 8.67 -27.76 -6.89
C GLY A 34 9.06 -26.72 -5.84
N ALA A 35 9.11 -25.46 -6.28
CA ALA A 35 9.13 -24.31 -5.41
C ALA A 35 7.72 -24.14 -4.82
N ASN A 36 7.46 -24.89 -3.76
CA ASN A 36 6.42 -24.58 -2.81
C ASN A 36 6.75 -23.20 -2.23
N VAL A 37 6.17 -22.13 -2.80
CA VAL A 37 6.18 -20.80 -2.19
C VAL A 37 5.22 -20.87 -1.00
N ILE A 38 5.66 -21.56 0.06
CA ILE A 38 5.18 -21.26 1.40
C ILE A 38 5.72 -19.86 1.66
N ARG A 39 4.85 -18.87 1.48
CA ARG A 39 5.05 -17.55 2.06
C ARG A 39 5.22 -17.79 3.55
N ALA A 40 6.47 -17.78 4.01
CA ALA A 40 6.80 -17.90 5.41
C ALA A 40 5.95 -16.86 6.16
N PRO A 41 5.31 -17.24 7.28
CA PRO A 41 4.71 -16.24 8.13
C PRO A 41 5.86 -15.39 8.64
N SER A 42 5.98 -14.16 8.15
CA SER A 42 6.75 -13.11 8.80
C SER A 42 6.04 -12.74 10.11
N GLN A 43 5.93 -13.70 11.02
CA GLN A 43 5.66 -13.47 12.42
C GLN A 43 6.96 -12.92 13.03
N SER A 44 7.25 -11.66 12.73
CA SER A 44 8.06 -10.86 13.62
C SER A 44 7.20 -10.53 14.85
N GLN A 45 6.98 -11.53 15.70
CA GLN A 45 6.61 -11.30 17.09
C GLN A 45 7.86 -11.47 17.93
N ALA A 46 8.78 -10.51 17.79
CA ALA A 46 9.64 -10.16 18.90
C ALA A 46 8.85 -9.18 19.76
N VAL A 47 8.11 -9.69 20.74
CA VAL A 47 7.64 -8.92 21.89
C VAL A 47 8.87 -8.47 22.69
N GLY A 48 9.54 -7.44 22.19
CA GLY A 48 10.58 -6.68 22.88
C GLY A 48 9.94 -5.91 24.02
N GLY A 49 10.50 -6.12 25.22
CA GLY A 49 9.89 -5.77 26.49
C GLY A 49 9.73 -4.28 26.74
N LEU A 50 8.71 -3.95 27.55
CA LEU A 50 8.63 -2.86 28.54
C LEU A 50 8.97 -1.39 28.14
N SER A 51 9.38 -1.07 26.90
CA SER A 51 9.79 0.29 26.50
C SER A 51 8.94 0.97 25.42
N GLU A 52 8.02 0.24 24.77
CA GLU A 52 7.14 0.85 23.76
C GLU A 52 5.93 1.56 24.42
N PRO A 53 5.56 2.77 23.96
CA PRO A 53 4.46 3.52 24.56
C PRO A 53 3.14 2.74 24.51
N PRO A 54 2.32 2.78 25.57
CA PRO A 54 1.05 2.04 25.62
C PRO A 54 0.11 2.44 24.48
N GLN A 55 0.14 3.70 24.04
CA GLN A 55 -0.62 4.22 22.92
C GLN A 55 -0.29 3.50 21.61
N LEU A 56 0.98 3.14 21.39
CA LEU A 56 1.42 2.45 20.17
C LEU A 56 0.82 1.05 20.09
N LYS A 57 0.83 0.33 21.22
CA LYS A 57 0.24 -1.01 21.32
C LYS A 57 -1.27 -0.95 21.04
N GLN A 58 -1.95 0.01 21.65
CA GLN A 58 -3.38 0.22 21.44
C GLN A 58 -3.70 0.55 19.97
N ALA A 59 -2.92 1.43 19.33
CA ALA A 59 -3.08 1.76 17.92
C ALA A 59 -2.91 0.52 17.01
N VAL A 60 -1.88 -0.28 17.26
CA VAL A 60 -1.63 -1.52 16.49
C VAL A 60 -2.76 -2.53 16.64
N GLU A 61 -3.32 -2.69 17.84
CA GLU A 61 -4.46 -3.59 18.08
C GLU A 61 -5.72 -3.14 17.32
N LEU A 62 -6.01 -1.84 17.31
CA LEU A 62 -7.14 -1.28 16.56
C LEU A 62 -6.96 -1.48 15.04
N LEU A 63 -5.76 -1.26 14.51
CA LEU A 63 -5.46 -1.48 13.10
C LEU A 63 -5.55 -2.95 12.71
N LYS A 64 -5.12 -3.89 13.57
CA LYS A 64 -5.27 -5.32 13.32
C LYS A 64 -6.73 -5.72 13.16
N LYS A 65 -7.62 -5.24 14.04
CA LYS A 65 -9.06 -5.46 13.93
C LYS A 65 -9.62 -4.95 12.59
N LEU A 66 -9.14 -3.79 12.14
CA LEU A 66 -9.55 -3.21 10.85
C LEU A 66 -9.09 -4.07 9.65
N VAL A 67 -7.88 -4.65 9.71
CA VAL A 67 -7.34 -5.51 8.65
C VAL A 67 -8.08 -6.86 8.57
N GLU A 68 -8.49 -7.40 9.71
CA GLU A 68 -9.23 -8.66 9.79
C GLU A 68 -10.68 -8.54 9.30
N ASP A 69 -11.25 -7.33 9.33
CA ASP A 69 -12.60 -7.07 8.88
C ASP A 69 -12.76 -7.27 7.36
N ARG A 70 -13.62 -8.23 6.98
CA ARG A 70 -13.92 -8.54 5.58
C ARG A 70 -14.88 -7.54 4.94
N GLY A 71 -15.57 -6.73 5.73
CA GLY A 71 -16.42 -5.63 5.28
C GLY A 71 -15.64 -4.41 4.78
N VAL A 72 -14.33 -4.35 5.02
CA VAL A 72 -13.45 -3.28 4.55
C VAL A 72 -12.84 -3.66 3.19
N PRO A 73 -12.87 -2.77 2.18
CA PRO A 73 -12.27 -3.04 0.88
C PRO A 73 -10.74 -3.23 0.99
N ARG A 74 -10.18 -3.96 0.02
CA ARG A 74 -8.75 -4.34 0.01
C ARG A 74 -7.79 -3.14 0.07
N ASN A 75 -8.17 -1.99 -0.49
CA ASN A 75 -7.31 -0.79 -0.51
C ASN A 75 -6.96 -0.33 0.92
N ILE A 76 -8.00 -0.15 1.73
CA ILE A 76 -7.88 0.32 3.11
C ILE A 76 -7.15 -0.69 3.98
N ARG A 77 -7.45 -1.98 3.81
CA ARG A 77 -6.74 -3.05 4.55
C ARG A 77 -5.25 -3.07 4.24
N ARG A 78 -4.88 -2.79 2.98
CA ARG A 78 -3.47 -2.69 2.58
C ARG A 78 -2.80 -1.51 3.28
N LEU A 79 -3.39 -0.31 3.23
CA LEU A 79 -2.86 0.88 3.89
C LEU A 79 -2.73 0.68 5.40
N ALA A 80 -3.74 0.08 6.05
CA ALA A 80 -3.69 -0.24 7.47
C ALA A 80 -2.58 -1.27 7.80
N SER A 81 -2.33 -2.25 6.94
CA SER A 81 -1.24 -3.20 7.10
C SER A 81 0.13 -2.52 6.97
N GLU A 82 0.29 -1.64 5.97
CA GLU A 82 1.51 -0.84 5.78
C GLU A 82 1.76 0.08 7.00
N SER A 83 0.71 0.67 7.59
CA SER A 83 0.83 1.44 8.83
C SER A 83 1.32 0.59 10.01
N ILE A 84 0.84 -0.65 10.15
CA ILE A 84 1.33 -1.56 11.21
C ILE A 84 2.83 -1.86 11.03
N GLU A 85 3.27 -2.11 9.79
CA GLU A 85 4.68 -2.34 9.48
C GLU A 85 5.55 -1.13 9.86
N LEU A 86 5.11 0.09 9.54
CA LEU A 86 5.80 1.33 9.91
C LEU A 86 5.90 1.53 11.43
N LEU A 87 4.85 1.19 12.18
CA LEU A 87 4.85 1.30 13.64
C LEU A 87 5.78 0.27 14.30
N SER A 88 6.00 -0.88 13.64
CA SER A 88 6.89 -1.96 14.11
C SER A 88 8.37 -1.73 13.81
N ASP A 89 8.72 -0.71 13.01
CA ASP A 89 10.12 -0.44 12.64
C ASP A 89 10.91 0.17 13.81
N THR A 90 11.73 -0.65 14.47
CA THR A 90 12.54 -0.25 15.63
C THR A 90 13.70 0.68 15.27
N ARG A 91 13.96 0.94 13.97
CA ARG A 91 15.06 1.82 13.53
C ARG A 91 14.73 3.31 13.70
N LEU A 92 13.45 3.64 13.79
CA LEU A 92 12.94 5.01 13.82
C LEU A 92 12.51 5.42 15.23
N SER A 93 12.54 6.72 15.52
CA SER A 93 11.94 7.25 16.75
C SER A 93 10.42 7.04 16.74
N PRO A 94 9.78 6.83 17.90
CA PRO A 94 8.34 6.57 17.97
C PRO A 94 7.50 7.69 17.34
N GLY A 95 7.88 8.97 17.52
CA GLY A 95 7.19 10.10 16.88
C GLY A 95 7.32 10.10 15.35
N LEU A 96 8.48 9.73 14.81
CA LEU A 96 8.66 9.64 13.36
C LEU A 96 7.90 8.44 12.77
N ARG A 97 7.87 7.30 13.47
CA ARG A 97 7.02 6.15 13.11
C ARG A 97 5.54 6.56 13.06
N ALA A 98 5.07 7.26 14.09
CA ALA A 98 3.70 7.75 14.18
C ALA A 98 3.37 8.71 13.02
N ALA A 99 4.24 9.68 12.72
CA ALA A 99 4.05 10.61 11.62
C ALA A 99 3.92 9.90 10.25
N ASN A 100 4.80 8.93 9.97
CA ASN A 100 4.73 8.14 8.74
C ASN A 100 3.45 7.31 8.66
N ALA A 101 3.04 6.68 9.77
CA ALA A 101 1.82 5.89 9.83
C ALA A 101 0.56 6.76 9.66
N ILE A 102 0.50 7.94 10.28
CA ILE A 102 -0.62 8.89 10.14
C ILE A 102 -0.82 9.27 8.67
N SER A 103 0.26 9.57 7.94
CA SER A 103 0.16 9.90 6.52
C SER A 103 -0.49 8.79 5.68
N ARG A 104 -0.21 7.51 5.99
CA ARG A 104 -0.85 6.36 5.32
C ARG A 104 -2.30 6.15 5.71
N LEU A 105 -2.62 6.41 6.98
CA LEU A 105 -3.98 6.29 7.50
C LEU A 105 -4.90 7.40 6.99
N ASP A 106 -4.37 8.60 6.78
CA ASP A 106 -5.11 9.73 6.24
C ASP A 106 -5.60 9.46 4.81
N GLU A 107 -4.72 8.89 3.97
CA GLU A 107 -5.05 8.40 2.63
C GLU A 107 -6.20 7.37 2.68
N ALA A 108 -6.15 6.43 3.64
CA ALA A 108 -7.19 5.41 3.82
C ALA A 108 -8.54 5.98 4.28
N SER A 109 -8.52 7.07 5.06
CA SER A 109 -9.74 7.73 5.55
C SER A 109 -10.40 8.62 4.49
N SER A 110 -9.58 9.18 3.61
CA SER A 110 -9.97 10.03 2.48
C SER A 110 -10.65 9.26 1.35
N ASP A 111 -10.48 7.94 1.31
CA ASP A 111 -11.06 7.08 0.27
C ASP A 111 -12.60 7.14 0.30
N PRO A 112 -13.27 7.45 -0.84
CA PRO A 112 -14.74 7.46 -0.91
C PRO A 112 -15.34 6.07 -0.71
N ASN A 113 -14.58 5.02 -1.01
CA ASN A 113 -14.98 3.61 -0.86
C ASN A 113 -14.93 3.10 0.60
N ALA A 114 -14.40 3.89 1.53
CA ALA A 114 -14.30 3.51 2.93
C ALA A 114 -15.68 3.51 3.63
N PRO A 115 -16.05 2.42 4.33
CA PRO A 115 -17.28 2.42 5.12
C PRO A 115 -17.13 3.37 6.32
N LEU A 116 -18.26 3.92 6.79
CA LEU A 116 -18.28 4.93 7.84
C LEU A 116 -17.56 4.48 9.12
N TYR A 117 -17.82 3.25 9.58
CA TYR A 117 -17.20 2.73 10.80
C TYR A 117 -15.67 2.66 10.68
N ALA A 118 -15.13 2.30 9.50
CA ALA A 118 -13.70 2.23 9.27
C ALA A 118 -13.06 3.61 9.35
N ARG A 119 -13.72 4.65 8.79
CA ARG A 119 -13.24 6.03 8.92
C ARG A 119 -13.16 6.45 10.39
N THR A 120 -14.22 6.23 11.16
CA THR A 120 -14.22 6.57 12.61
C THR A 120 -13.11 5.84 13.35
N LEU A 121 -12.89 4.56 13.05
CA LEU A 121 -11.83 3.75 13.68
C LEU A 121 -10.44 4.27 13.31
N ILE A 122 -10.21 4.62 12.03
CA ILE A 122 -8.95 5.21 11.57
C ILE A 122 -8.69 6.55 12.26
N TRP A 123 -9.70 7.41 12.35
CA TRP A 123 -9.60 8.71 13.03
C TRP A 123 -9.26 8.55 14.52
N GLN A 124 -9.86 7.56 15.18
CA GLN A 124 -9.50 7.22 16.56
C GLN A 124 -8.03 6.81 16.68
N VAL A 125 -7.52 6.01 15.74
CA VAL A 125 -6.10 5.61 15.73
C VAL A 125 -5.20 6.81 15.49
N ILE A 126 -5.54 7.71 14.57
CA ILE A 126 -4.78 8.94 14.30
C ILE A 126 -4.68 9.77 15.59
N ALA A 127 -5.78 10.02 16.29
CA ALA A 127 -5.79 10.77 17.54
C ALA A 127 -4.89 10.15 18.64
N ILE A 128 -4.78 8.82 18.69
CA ILE A 128 -3.87 8.11 19.61
C ILE A 128 -2.40 8.29 19.19
N LEU A 129 -2.12 8.23 17.89
CA LEU A 129 -0.76 8.38 17.35
C LEU A 129 -0.25 9.82 17.40
N GLU A 130 -1.13 10.82 17.31
CA GLU A 130 -0.76 12.24 17.46
C GLU A 130 -0.14 12.53 18.84
N GLN A 131 -0.67 11.90 19.90
CA GLN A 131 -0.13 12.03 21.26
C GLN A 131 1.32 11.51 21.42
N LEU A 132 1.82 10.72 20.46
CA LEU A 132 3.19 10.20 20.46
C LEU A 132 4.15 11.02 19.60
N LYS A 133 3.62 11.90 18.76
CA LYS A 133 4.39 12.74 17.87
C LYS A 133 4.88 14.01 18.58
N ASP A 134 4.08 14.52 19.52
CA ASP A 134 4.37 15.72 20.34
C ASP A 134 5.21 15.38 21.58
#